data_AF-A0A537YWG0-F1
#
_entry.id   AF-A0A537YWG0-F1
#
_cell.length_a   1.000
_cell.length_b   1.000
_cell.length_c   1.000
_cell.angle_alpha   90.00
_cell.angle_beta   90.00
_cell.angle_gamma   90.00
#
_symmetry.space_group_name_H-M   'P 1'
#
loop_
_entity.id
_entity.type
_entity.pdbx_description
1 polymer ?
#
loop_
_entity_poly.entity_id
_entity_poly.type
_entity_poly.pdbx_seq_one_letter_code
_entity_poly.pdbx_strand_id
1 'polypeptide(L)'
;MGETVDVAYKGWWLDQQPRTTLISLMAYCERNFPAREALAEDDGPDMRERITAAKDEFMRWVRVENHGIKERNVLKLLLPVGIREHEIETAWLATIDSFGSDRGTTAHQSASKPQALPDPKSELETVKAIVKGMIPIDRRLAELRAE
;
A
#
# COMPACT_ATOMS: atom_id res chain seq x y z
N MET A 1 0.96 -7.44 0.09
CA MET A 1 1.17 -6.18 -0.67
C MET A 1 2.52 -6.19 -1.38
N GLY A 2 3.67 -6.13 -0.68
CA GLY A 2 4.99 -6.23 -1.33
C GLY A 2 5.17 -7.50 -2.17
N GLU A 3 4.79 -8.65 -1.61
CA GLU A 3 4.76 -9.92 -2.35
C GLU A 3 3.93 -9.87 -3.64
N THR A 4 2.79 -9.17 -3.63
CA THR A 4 1.90 -9.03 -4.81
C THR A 4 2.61 -8.30 -5.95
N VAL A 5 3.35 -7.24 -5.62
CA VAL A 5 4.19 -6.52 -6.59
C VAL A 5 5.34 -7.41 -7.10
N ASP A 6 5.99 -8.17 -6.21
CA ASP A 6 7.08 -9.07 -6.61
C ASP A 6 6.59 -10.21 -7.53
N VAL A 7 5.41 -10.78 -7.26
CA VAL A 7 4.79 -11.81 -8.10
C VAL A 7 4.42 -11.23 -9.46
N ALA A 8 3.74 -10.08 -9.50
CA ALA A 8 3.37 -9.41 -10.75
C ALA A 8 4.60 -9.04 -11.59
N TYR A 9 5.67 -8.54 -10.95
CA TYR A 9 6.93 -8.20 -11.61
C TYR A 9 7.61 -9.44 -12.21
N LYS A 10 7.70 -10.54 -11.45
CA LYS A 10 8.28 -11.80 -11.95
C LYS A 10 7.47 -12.40 -13.09
N GLY A 11 6.13 -12.40 -13.00
CA GLY A 11 5.26 -12.87 -14.06
C GLY A 11 5.45 -12.07 -15.34
N TRP A 12 5.38 -10.73 -15.24
CA TRP A 12 5.62 -9.84 -16.37
C TRP A 12 7.02 -10.01 -16.99
N TRP A 13 8.05 -10.24 -16.18
CA TRP A 13 9.40 -10.49 -16.69
C TRP A 13 9.46 -11.71 -17.64
N LEU A 14 8.62 -12.72 -17.40
CA LEU A 14 8.59 -13.95 -18.19
C LEU A 14 7.76 -13.84 -19.48
N ASP A 15 6.60 -13.20 -19.42
CA ASP A 15 5.62 -13.21 -20.53
C ASP A 15 5.31 -11.84 -21.14
N GLN A 16 5.82 -10.76 -20.54
CA GLN A 16 5.60 -9.36 -20.91
C GLN A 16 4.11 -8.96 -20.95
N GLN A 17 3.22 -9.70 -20.30
CA GLN A 17 1.79 -9.42 -20.27
C GLN A 17 1.43 -8.36 -19.22
N PRO A 18 0.54 -7.42 -19.54
CA PRO A 18 0.15 -6.36 -18.61
C PRO A 18 -0.45 -6.95 -17.33
N ARG A 19 -0.03 -6.43 -16.18
CA ARG A 19 -0.56 -6.78 -14.85
C ARG A 19 -1.25 -5.56 -14.25
N THR A 20 -2.43 -5.72 -13.66
CA THR A 20 -3.17 -4.61 -13.02
C THR A 20 -2.31 -3.94 -11.95
N THR A 21 -1.58 -4.75 -11.18
CA THR A 21 -0.64 -4.31 -10.16
C THR A 21 0.44 -3.37 -10.73
N LEU A 22 1.04 -3.71 -11.88
CA LEU A 22 2.11 -2.89 -12.46
C LEU A 22 1.58 -1.61 -13.09
N ILE A 23 0.40 -1.66 -13.71
CA ILE A 23 -0.27 -0.47 -14.26
C ILE A 23 -0.59 0.50 -13.13
N SER A 24 -1.17 0.01 -12.04
CA SER A 24 -1.52 0.83 -10.88
C SER A 24 -0.27 1.39 -10.23
N LEU A 25 0.76 0.56 -10.03
CA LEU A 25 2.03 0.98 -9.46
C LEU A 25 2.67 2.12 -10.26
N MET A 26 2.67 2.00 -11.59
CA MET A 26 3.18 3.04 -12.48
C MET A 26 2.32 4.32 -12.44
N ALA A 27 1.00 4.20 -12.33
CA ALA A 27 0.09 5.35 -12.24
C ALA A 27 0.25 6.13 -10.93
N TYR A 28 0.62 5.45 -9.84
CA TYR A 28 0.89 6.06 -8.53
C TYR A 28 2.37 6.43 -8.31
N CYS A 29 3.26 6.15 -9.27
CA CYS A 29 4.64 6.58 -9.21
C CYS A 29 4.72 8.02 -9.74
N GLU A 30 4.99 8.98 -8.85
CA GLU A 30 5.04 10.42 -9.15
C GLU A 30 6.31 10.81 -9.95
N ARG A 31 6.50 10.23 -11.13
CA ARG A 31 7.61 10.59 -12.03
C ARG A 31 7.09 11.42 -13.20
N ASN A 32 7.81 12.50 -13.49
CA ASN A 32 7.62 13.26 -14.73
C ASN A 32 7.93 12.35 -15.92
N PHE A 33 6.90 12.07 -16.73
CA PHE A 33 7.11 11.48 -18.05
C PHE A 33 7.56 12.60 -18.98
N PRO A 34 8.82 12.62 -19.44
CA PRO A 34 9.25 13.64 -20.40
C PRO A 34 8.34 13.53 -21.63
N ALA A 35 7.86 14.68 -22.12
CA ALA A 35 7.17 14.74 -23.39
C ALA A 35 8.14 14.17 -24.43
N ARG A 36 7.73 13.12 -25.15
CA ARG A 36 8.54 12.52 -26.21
C ARG A 36 8.47 13.43 -27.43
N GLU A 37 9.09 14.60 -27.32
CA GLU A 37 9.35 15.50 -28.42
C GLU A 37 10.36 14.80 -29.33
N ALA A 38 9.83 14.22 -30.40
CA ALA A 38 10.51 13.38 -31.38
C ALA A 38 10.96 12.00 -30.87
N LEU A 39 10.81 11.01 -31.75
CA LEU A 39 11.44 9.69 -31.66
C LEU A 39 12.98 9.79 -31.86
N ALA A 40 13.61 10.86 -31.38
CA ALA A 40 15.01 11.16 -31.59
C ALA A 40 15.72 11.19 -30.24
N GLU A 41 16.77 10.37 -30.17
CA GLU A 41 17.68 10.08 -29.06
C GLU A 41 17.18 9.05 -28.02
N ASP A 42 17.84 7.90 -28.09
CA ASP A 42 17.68 6.65 -27.36
C ASP A 42 18.13 6.74 -25.89
N ASP A 43 17.86 7.86 -25.21
CA ASP A 43 18.46 8.18 -23.89
C ASP A 43 17.42 8.27 -22.76
N GLY A 44 16.15 7.94 -23.06
CA GLY A 44 15.08 7.84 -22.07
C GLY A 44 15.00 6.43 -21.49
N PRO A 45 14.68 6.28 -20.19
CA PRO A 45 14.67 4.97 -19.56
C PRO A 45 13.64 4.05 -20.23
N ASP A 46 14.06 2.82 -20.52
CA ASP A 46 13.21 1.77 -21.12
C ASP A 46 12.06 1.42 -20.16
N MET A 47 10.99 0.81 -20.69
CA MET A 47 9.86 0.31 -19.93
C MET A 47 10.29 -0.57 -18.74
N ARG A 48 11.32 -1.41 -18.92
CA ARG A 48 11.88 -2.23 -17.83
C ARG A 48 12.46 -1.39 -16.70
N GLU A 49 13.24 -0.38 -17.05
CA GLU A 49 13.87 0.50 -16.08
C GLU A 49 12.81 1.31 -15.32
N ARG A 50 11.75 1.74 -16.02
CA ARG A 50 10.61 2.44 -15.41
C ARG A 50 9.86 1.57 -14.41
N ILE A 51 9.50 0.34 -14.80
CA ILE A 51 8.80 -0.59 -13.92
C ILE A 51 9.67 -0.97 -12.72
N THR A 52 10.96 -1.22 -12.94
CA THR A 52 11.92 -1.54 -11.87
C THR A 52 12.02 -0.37 -10.89
N ALA A 53 12.15 0.86 -11.40
CA ALA A 53 12.26 2.04 -10.56
C ALA A 53 10.98 2.29 -9.74
N ALA A 54 9.79 2.11 -10.33
CA ALA A 54 8.52 2.23 -9.61
C ALA A 54 8.38 1.16 -8.52
N LYS A 55 8.78 -0.08 -8.82
CA LYS A 55 8.85 -1.17 -7.83
C LYS A 55 9.79 -0.84 -6.69
N ASP A 56 11.00 -0.40 -6.98
CA ASP A 56 12.01 -0.13 -5.97
C ASP A 56 11.61 1.04 -5.08
N GLU A 57 11.00 2.08 -5.65
CA GLU A 57 10.47 3.21 -4.92
C GLU A 57 9.34 2.80 -3.95
N PHE A 58 8.40 1.99 -4.43
CA PHE A 58 7.34 1.44 -3.58
C PHE A 58 7.91 0.55 -2.47
N MET A 59 8.83 -0.37 -2.80
CA MET A 59 9.45 -1.25 -1.80
C MET A 59 10.25 -0.49 -0.77
N ARG A 60 10.95 0.57 -1.18
CA ARG A 60 11.68 1.47 -0.28
C ARG A 60 10.71 2.15 0.69
N TRP A 61 9.60 2.69 0.18
CA TRP A 61 8.57 3.29 1.01
C TRP A 61 7.98 2.28 2.01
N VAL A 62 7.60 1.08 1.54
CA VAL A 62 7.05 -0.01 2.37
C VAL A 62 7.99 -0.36 3.53
N ARG A 63 9.30 -0.43 3.29
CA ARG A 63 10.30 -0.88 4.26
C ARG A 63 10.77 0.21 5.23
N VAL A 64 10.85 1.46 4.77
CA VAL A 64 11.56 2.53 5.49
C VAL A 64 10.62 3.63 5.98
N GLU A 65 9.56 3.93 5.24
CA GLU A 65 8.70 5.11 5.48
C GLU A 65 7.28 4.75 5.93
N ASN A 66 6.92 3.47 5.99
CA ASN A 66 5.61 3.06 6.47
C ASN A 66 5.52 3.21 8.00
N HIS A 67 4.60 4.06 8.45
CA HIS A 67 4.42 4.40 9.87
C HIS A 67 3.20 3.72 10.51
N GLY A 68 2.83 2.52 10.05
CA GLY A 68 1.77 1.70 10.66
C GLY A 68 0.41 1.88 10.01
N ILE A 69 -0.67 1.63 10.76
CA ILE A 69 -1.99 1.34 10.19
C ILE A 69 -2.93 2.54 10.00
N LYS A 70 -2.43 3.78 10.10
CA LYS A 70 -3.24 4.97 9.80
C LYS A 70 -3.75 4.94 8.37
N GLU A 71 -4.91 5.54 8.11
CA GLU A 71 -5.59 5.49 6.81
C GLU A 71 -4.64 5.88 5.67
N ARG A 72 -3.95 7.02 5.81
CA ARG A 72 -2.98 7.51 4.81
C ARG A 72 -1.89 6.49 4.45
N ASN A 73 -1.42 5.71 5.44
CA ASN A 73 -0.34 4.75 5.22
C ASN A 73 -0.91 3.49 4.56
N VAL A 74 -2.10 3.05 4.98
CA VAL A 74 -2.77 1.90 4.39
C VAL A 74 -3.15 2.18 2.95
N LEU A 75 -3.74 3.34 2.63
CA LEU A 75 -4.03 3.71 1.24
C LEU A 75 -2.77 3.77 0.39
N LYS A 76 -1.67 4.31 0.91
CA LYS A 76 -0.36 4.33 0.23
C LYS A 76 0.25 2.94 0.02
N LEU A 77 -0.25 1.90 0.70
CA LEU A 77 0.05 0.51 0.40
C LEU A 77 -0.92 -0.12 -0.62
N LEU A 78 -2.23 0.12 -0.46
CA LEU A 78 -3.27 -0.60 -1.20
C LEU A 78 -3.45 -0.08 -2.63
N LEU A 79 -3.47 1.24 -2.79
CA LEU A 79 -3.77 1.87 -4.09
C LEU A 79 -2.68 1.57 -5.14
N PRO A 80 -1.37 1.69 -4.82
CA PRO A 80 -0.32 1.36 -5.80
C PRO A 80 -0.26 -0.12 -6.18
N VAL A 81 -0.83 -1.00 -5.36
CA VAL A 81 -0.91 -2.45 -5.64
C VAL A 81 -2.12 -2.78 -6.54
N GLY A 82 -3.03 -1.83 -6.76
CA GLY A 82 -4.18 -1.98 -7.68
C GLY A 82 -5.51 -2.30 -7.00
N ILE A 83 -5.61 -2.09 -5.68
CA ILE A 83 -6.90 -2.05 -4.98
C ILE A 83 -7.46 -0.63 -5.12
N ARG A 84 -8.70 -0.50 -5.55
CA ARG A 84 -9.36 0.78 -5.79
C ARG A 84 -10.06 1.28 -4.54
N GLU A 85 -10.20 2.60 -4.42
CA GLU A 85 -10.81 3.23 -3.24
C GLU A 85 -12.20 2.69 -2.91
N HIS A 86 -13.05 2.45 -3.93
CA HIS A 86 -14.40 1.92 -3.73
C HIS A 86 -14.44 0.44 -3.29
N GLU A 87 -13.31 -0.28 -3.36
CA GLU A 87 -13.18 -1.65 -2.85
C GLU A 87 -12.86 -1.66 -1.34
N ILE A 88 -12.62 -0.48 -0.75
CA ILE A 88 -12.22 -0.33 0.65
C ILE A 88 -13.37 0.29 1.44
N GLU A 89 -13.77 -0.36 2.52
CA GLU A 89 -14.86 0.12 3.37
C GLU A 89 -14.43 1.37 4.17
N THR A 90 -15.12 2.49 3.97
CA THR A 90 -14.82 3.77 4.64
C THR A 90 -14.91 3.67 6.17
N ALA A 91 -15.86 2.89 6.70
CA ALA A 91 -15.99 2.67 8.14
C ALA A 91 -14.77 1.92 8.72
N TRP A 92 -14.21 0.98 7.94
CA TRP A 92 -12.99 0.28 8.32
C TRP A 92 -11.79 1.22 8.32
N LEU A 93 -11.65 2.09 7.32
CA LEU A 93 -10.60 3.13 7.27
C LEU A 93 -10.64 4.05 8.49
N ALA A 94 -11.82 4.54 8.86
CA ALA A 94 -11.98 5.36 10.06
C ALA A 94 -11.59 4.62 11.36
N THR A 95 -11.89 3.32 11.42
CA THR A 95 -11.56 2.47 12.58
C THR A 95 -10.04 2.28 12.72
N ILE A 96 -9.34 1.96 11.64
CA ILE A 96 -7.87 1.77 11.68
C ILE A 96 -7.12 3.08 11.95
N ASP A 97 -7.64 4.21 11.45
CA ASP A 97 -7.01 5.52 11.68
C ASP A 97 -7.12 5.96 13.14
N SER A 98 -8.31 5.81 13.72
CA SER A 98 -8.56 6.07 15.14
C SER A 98 -7.66 5.19 16.02
N PHE A 99 -7.65 3.88 15.76
CA PHE A 99 -6.82 2.94 16.50
C PHE A 99 -5.32 3.25 16.37
N GLY A 100 -4.85 3.55 15.16
CA GLY A 100 -3.45 3.93 14.93
C GLY A 100 -3.06 5.23 15.63
N SER A 101 -3.99 6.19 15.70
CA SER A 101 -3.81 7.44 16.44
C SER A 101 -3.77 7.22 17.95
N ASP A 102 -4.67 6.43 18.51
CA ASP A 102 -4.72 6.11 19.94
C ASP A 102 -3.45 5.37 20.40
N ARG A 103 -2.96 4.43 19.58
CA ARG A 103 -1.68 3.75 19.87
C ARG A 103 -0.49 4.67 19.75
N GLY A 104 -0.48 5.57 18.77
CA GLY A 104 0.55 6.58 18.61
C GLY A 104 0.63 7.53 19.80
N THR A 105 -0.53 8.04 20.26
CA THR A 105 -0.59 8.91 21.45
C THR A 105 -0.12 8.17 22.69
N THR A 106 -0.58 6.94 22.93
CA THR A 106 -0.13 6.11 24.05
C THR A 106 1.38 5.91 24.04
N ALA A 107 1.97 5.58 22.89
CA ALA A 107 3.42 5.39 22.74
C ALA A 107 4.22 6.67 23.04
N HIS A 108 3.78 7.82 22.51
CA HIS A 108 4.43 9.10 22.78
C HIS A 108 4.23 9.58 24.22
N GLN A 109 3.08 9.28 24.82
CA GLN A 109 2.75 9.65 26.18
C GLN A 109 3.25 8.65 27.22
N SER A 110 3.85 7.51 26.87
CA SER A 110 4.35 6.49 27.81
C SER A 110 5.27 7.02 28.91
N ALA A 111 5.94 8.17 28.69
CA ALA A 111 6.76 8.84 29.70
C ALA A 111 5.93 9.57 30.78
N SER A 112 4.68 9.87 30.49
CA SER A 112 3.64 10.42 31.37
C SER A 112 2.62 9.33 31.70
N LYS A 113 2.14 9.24 32.94
CA LYS A 113 1.12 8.25 33.29
C LYS A 113 -0.12 8.43 32.37
N PRO A 114 -0.58 7.38 31.66
CA PRO A 114 -1.80 7.48 30.87
C PRO A 114 -2.97 7.85 31.79
N GLN A 115 -3.78 8.83 31.38
CA GLN A 115 -4.89 9.34 32.20
C GLN A 115 -6.02 8.30 32.39
N ALA A 116 -6.13 7.33 31.49
CA ALA A 116 -7.03 6.19 31.61
C ALA A 116 -6.38 4.95 30.99
N LEU A 117 -6.54 3.79 31.65
CA LEU A 117 -6.15 2.50 31.09
C LEU A 117 -7.19 2.09 30.02
N PRO A 118 -6.76 1.61 28.84
CA PRO A 118 -7.68 1.08 27.84
C PRO A 118 -8.49 -0.09 28.41
N ASP A 119 -9.78 -0.15 28.09
CA ASP A 119 -10.62 -1.30 28.43
C ASP A 119 -10.20 -2.51 27.56
N PRO A 120 -9.67 -3.61 28.15
CA PRO A 120 -9.17 -4.73 27.37
C PRO A 120 -10.22 -5.38 26.47
N LYS A 121 -11.49 -5.36 26.88
CA LYS A 121 -12.59 -5.91 26.08
C LYS A 121 -12.84 -5.07 24.83
N SER A 122 -12.96 -3.76 24.99
CA SER A 122 -13.15 -2.82 23.89
C SER A 122 -11.96 -2.85 22.92
N GLU A 123 -10.72 -2.88 23.41
CA GLU A 123 -9.52 -3.04 22.58
C GLU A 123 -9.57 -4.32 21.74
N LEU A 124 -9.95 -5.44 22.34
CA LEU A 124 -10.05 -6.71 21.66
C LEU A 124 -11.13 -6.69 20.56
N GLU A 125 -12.29 -6.10 20.83
CA GLU A 125 -13.36 -5.98 19.84
C GLU A 125 -12.95 -5.07 18.66
N THR A 126 -12.26 -3.96 18.94
CA THR A 126 -11.70 -3.09 17.89
C THR A 126 -10.70 -3.85 17.02
N VAL A 127 -9.76 -4.59 17.60
CA VAL A 127 -8.79 -5.40 16.85
C VAL A 127 -9.49 -6.47 16.00
N LYS A 128 -10.51 -7.15 16.54
CA LYS A 128 -11.31 -8.11 15.77
C LYS A 128 -12.01 -7.47 14.57
N ALA A 129 -12.57 -6.28 14.74
CA ALA A 129 -13.21 -5.53 13.66
C ALA A 129 -12.19 -5.16 12.57
N ILE A 130 -11.00 -4.69 12.97
CA ILE A 130 -9.90 -4.37 12.05
C ILE A 130 -9.49 -5.61 11.24
N VAL A 131 -9.24 -6.74 11.91
CA VAL A 131 -8.84 -8.00 11.24
C VAL A 131 -9.94 -8.49 10.30
N LYS A 132 -11.21 -8.40 10.71
CA LYS A 132 -12.35 -8.79 9.86
C LYS A 132 -12.41 -7.96 8.58
N GLY A 133 -12.14 -6.65 8.65
CA GLY A 133 -12.12 -5.78 7.47
C GLY A 133 -10.94 -6.04 6.52
N MET A 134 -9.92 -6.79 6.95
CA MET A 134 -8.82 -7.21 6.05
C MET A 134 -9.22 -8.35 5.10
N ILE A 135 -10.27 -9.12 5.40
CA ILE A 135 -10.71 -10.27 4.58
C ILE A 135 -10.95 -9.90 3.10
N PRO A 136 -11.74 -8.87 2.75
CA PRO A 136 -11.92 -8.47 1.35
C PRO A 136 -10.61 -8.02 0.69
N ILE A 137 -9.73 -7.35 1.43
CA ILE A 137 -8.43 -6.90 0.95
C ILE A 137 -7.54 -8.10 0.61
N ASP A 138 -7.46 -9.09 1.51
CA ASP A 138 -6.67 -10.30 1.30
C ASP A 138 -7.16 -11.10 0.10
N ARG A 139 -8.48 -11.19 -0.09
CA ARG A 139 -9.08 -11.81 -1.28
C ARG A 139 -8.64 -11.07 -2.54
N ARG A 140 -8.74 -9.74 -2.56
CA ARG A 140 -8.35 -8.94 -3.73
C ARG A 140 -6.86 -9.08 -4.03
N LEU A 141 -6.01 -9.10 -3.01
CA LEU A 141 -4.58 -9.33 -3.16
C LEU A 141 -4.27 -10.73 -3.72
N ALA A 142 -5.08 -11.75 -3.40
CA ALA A 142 -4.92 -13.09 -3.94
C ALA A 142 -5.29 -13.15 -5.43
N GLU A 143 -6.37 -12.48 -5.82
CA GLU A 143 -6.76 -12.33 -7.24
C GLU A 143 -5.66 -11.66 -8.05
N LEU A 144 -5.12 -10.54 -7.55
CA LEU A 144 -4.01 -9.81 -8.19
C LEU A 144 -2.72 -10.62 -8.33
N ARG A 145 -2.50 -11.63 -7.48
CA ARG A 145 -1.35 -12.55 -7.59
C ARG A 145 -1.58 -13.67 -8.60
N ALA A 146 -2.84 -13.98 -8.88
CA ALA A 146 -3.23 -15.03 -9.81
C ALA A 146 -3.34 -14.51 -11.26
N GLU A 147 -3.31 -13.19 -11.46
CA GLU A 147 -3.17 -12.54 -12.78
C GLU A 147 -1.83 -12.91 -13.42
#